data_AF-A0A9D2CTV8-F1
#
_entry.id   AF-A0A9D2CTV8-F1
#
_cell.length_a   1.000
_cell.length_b   1.000
_cell.length_c   1.000
_cell.angle_alpha   90.00
_cell.angle_beta   90.00
_cell.angle_gamma   90.00
#
_symmetry.space_group_name_H-M   'P 1'
#
loop_
_entity.id
_entity.type
_entity.pdbx_description
1 polymer ?
#
loop_
_entity_poly.entity_id
_entity_poly.type
_entity_poly.pdbx_seq_one_letter_code
_entity_poly.pdbx_strand_id
1 'polypeptide(L)' 'MAVTIEMIQERLREAISQSGYKQTELAKKLGITQATVSDYMHKNKFPALDTLANLCRILDVSPAYILCFEN' A
#
# COMPACT_ATOMS: atom_id res chain seq x y z
N MET A 1 15.40 5.98 15.68
CA MET A 1 15.42 4.68 15.00
C MET A 1 15.28 4.93 13.51
N ALA A 2 15.94 4.15 12.66
CA ALA A 2 15.79 4.28 11.21
C ALA A 2 14.46 3.65 10.75
N VAL A 3 13.82 4.23 9.73
CA VAL A 3 12.65 3.64 9.08
C VAL A 3 13.09 2.36 8.34
N THR A 4 12.34 1.27 8.50
CA THR A 4 12.59 -0.01 7.83
C THR A 4 11.52 -0.34 6.80
N ILE A 5 11.79 -1.27 5.89
CA ILE A 5 10.82 -1.73 4.89
C ILE A 5 9.59 -2.36 5.56
N GLU A 6 9.80 -3.07 6.66
CA GLU A 6 8.73 -3.72 7.43
C GLU A 6 7.76 -2.70 8.02
N MET A 7 8.25 -1.55 8.51
CA MET A 7 7.40 -0.47 9.02
C MET A 7 6.52 0.15 7.93
N ILE A 8 7.10 0.38 6.74
CA ILE A 8 6.38 0.93 5.59
C ILE A 8 5.35 -0.08 5.08
N GLN A 9 5.71 -1.37 5.06
CA GLN A 9 4.77 -2.45 4.70
C GLN A 9 3.60 -2.51 5.66
N GLU A 10 3.83 -2.37 6.96
CA GLU A 10 2.74 -2.39 7.95
C GLU A 10 1.75 -1.26 7.70
N ARG A 11 2.23 -0.02 7.51
CA ARG A 11 1.35 1.12 7.20
C ARG A 11 0.66 1.00 5.84
N LEU A 12 1.32 0.41 4.85
CA LEU A 12 0.69 0.10 3.57
C LEU A 12 -0.46 -0.89 3.73
N ARG A 13 -0.24 -1.97 4.49
CA ARG A 13 -1.27 -2.98 4.77
C ARG A 13 -2.43 -2.40 5.55
N GLU A 14 -2.12 -1.56 6.54
CA GLU A 14 -3.11 -0.83 7.33
C GLU A 14 -3.98 0.05 6.42
N ALA A 15 -3.37 0.88 5.58
CA ALA A 15 -4.09 1.76 4.65
C ALA A 15 -4.98 0.97 3.66
N ILE A 16 -4.48 -0.15 3.12
CA ILE A 16 -5.29 -1.01 2.24
C ILE A 16 -6.47 -1.62 3.01
N SER A 17 -6.24 -2.12 4.22
CA SER A 17 -7.28 -2.73 5.07
C SER A 17 -8.39 -1.73 5.45
N GLN A 18 -8.00 -0.49 5.78
CA GLN A 18 -8.93 0.56 6.20
C GLN A 18 -9.68 1.22 5.03
N SER A 19 -9.21 1.05 3.79
CA SER A 19 -9.78 1.71 2.61
C SER A 19 -11.20 1.26 2.23
N GLY A 20 -11.67 0.12 2.75
CA GLY A 20 -12.96 -0.46 2.38
C GLY A 20 -13.02 -1.08 0.97
N TYR A 21 -11.94 -1.00 0.18
CA TYR A 21 -11.88 -1.64 -1.13
C TYR A 21 -11.69 -3.15 -1.04
N LYS A 22 -12.37 -3.90 -1.90
CA LYS A 22 -11.97 -5.28 -2.19
C LYS A 22 -10.65 -5.27 -2.96
N GLN A 23 -9.79 -6.25 -2.72
CA GLN A 23 -8.50 -6.36 -3.43
C GLN A 23 -8.66 -6.41 -4.95
N THR A 24 -9.74 -7.00 -5.47
CA THR A 24 -10.07 -7.02 -6.89
C THR A 24 -10.39 -5.63 -7.46
N GLU A 25 -11.08 -4.78 -6.70
CA GLU A 25 -11.42 -3.41 -7.09
C GLU A 25 -10.17 -2.53 -7.08
N LEU A 26 -9.34 -2.67 -6.04
CA LEU A 26 -8.08 -1.97 -5.91
C LEU A 26 -7.11 -2.35 -7.05
N ALA A 27 -7.01 -3.65 -7.35
CA ALA A 27 -6.20 -4.15 -8.46
C ALA A 27 -6.64 -3.56 -9.80
N LYS A 28 -7.96 -3.50 -10.07
CA LYS A 28 -8.52 -2.87 -11.27
C LYS A 28 -8.18 -1.39 -11.36
N LYS A 29 -8.28 -0.63 -10.27
CA LYS A 29 -7.94 0.79 -10.22
C LYS A 29 -6.44 1.04 -10.46
N LEU A 30 -5.59 0.13 -9.98
CA LEU A 30 -4.15 0.18 -10.15
C LEU A 30 -3.65 -0.35 -11.50
N GLY A 31 -4.49 -1.05 -12.26
CA GLY A 31 -4.07 -1.73 -13.50
C GLY A 31 -3.15 -2.92 -13.25
N ILE A 32 -3.25 -3.56 -12.08
CA ILE A 32 -2.45 -4.74 -11.70
C ILE A 32 -3.34 -5.95 -11.42
N THR A 33 -2.74 -7.11 -11.15
CA THR A 33 -3.49 -8.32 -10.78
C THR A 33 -3.90 -8.31 -9.31
N GLN A 34 -5.03 -8.95 -8.99
CA GLN A 34 -5.44 -9.13 -7.59
C GLN A 34 -4.39 -9.92 -6.77
N ALA A 35 -3.71 -10.89 -7.40
CA ALA A 35 -2.60 -11.60 -6.77
C ALA A 35 -1.47 -10.65 -6.33
N THR A 36 -1.19 -9.60 -7.12
CA THR A 36 -0.18 -8.60 -6.75
C THR A 36 -0.60 -7.79 -5.53
N VAL A 37 -1.88 -7.40 -5.45
CA VAL A 37 -2.43 -6.74 -4.24
C VAL A 37 -2.36 -7.68 -3.03
N SER A 38 -2.71 -8.95 -3.20
CA SER A 38 -2.61 -9.96 -2.15
C SER A 38 -1.18 -10.18 -1.67
N ASP A 39 -0.20 -10.15 -2.57
CA ASP A 39 1.22 -10.24 -2.20
C ASP A 39 1.65 -9.05 -1.33
N TYR A 40 1.18 -7.82 -1.61
CA TYR A 40 1.45 -6.67 -0.73
C TYR A 40 0.88 -6.87 0.67
N MET A 41 -0.29 -7.50 0.77
CA MET A 41 -0.99 -7.74 2.03
C MET A 41 -0.36 -8.83 2.89
N HIS A 42 0.17 -9.89 2.27
CA HIS A 42 0.49 -11.12 2.99
C HIS A 42 1.95 -11.58 2.83
N LYS A 43 2.74 -10.96 1.95
CA LYS A 43 4.13 -11.34 1.70
C LYS A 43 5.06 -10.16 1.92
N ASN A 44 6.36 -10.46 1.94
CA ASN A 44 7.42 -9.46 1.94
C ASN A 44 7.63 -8.92 0.52
N LYS A 45 6.57 -8.33 -0.06
CA LYS A 45 6.58 -7.68 -1.37
C LYS A 45 6.17 -6.23 -1.21
N PHE A 46 6.90 -5.33 -1.86
CA PHE A 46 6.62 -3.90 -1.83
C PHE A 46 6.24 -3.42 -3.24
N PRO A 47 5.28 -2.50 -3.38
CA PRO A 47 5.00 -1.87 -4.67
C PRO A 47 6.21 -1.09 -5.19
N ALA A 48 6.35 -0.99 -6.51
CA ALA A 48 7.26 -0.02 -7.11
C ALA A 48 6.80 1.42 -6.75
N LEU A 49 7.70 2.40 -6.86
CA LEU A 49 7.45 3.77 -6.37
C LEU A 49 6.24 4.43 -7.05
N ASP A 50 6.05 4.19 -8.35
CA ASP A 50 4.90 4.64 -9.12
C ASP A 50 3.59 4.00 -8.65
N THR A 51 3.61 2.69 -8.39
CA THR A 51 2.48 1.93 -7.86
C THR A 51 2.13 2.39 -6.45
N LEU A 52 3.13 2.68 -5.62
CA LEU A 52 2.95 3.25 -4.28
C LEU A 52 2.28 4.64 -4.36
N ALA A 53 2.75 5.50 -5.25
CA ALA A 53 2.17 6.83 -5.43
C ALA A 53 0.70 6.75 -5.90
N ASN A 54 0.39 5.81 -6.79
CA ASN A 54 -0.98 5.57 -7.24
C ASN A 54 -1.86 4.96 -6.15
N LEU A 55 -1.32 4.05 -5.34
CA LEU A 55 -1.98 3.54 -4.13
C LEU A 55 -2.35 4.69 -3.20
N CYS A 56 -1.41 5.58 -2.88
CA CYS A 56 -1.67 6.72 -2.00
C CYS A 56 -2.83 7.59 -2.51
N ARG A 57 -2.87 7.89 -3.82
CA ARG A 57 -3.96 8.64 -4.44
C ARG A 57 -5.30 7.91 -4.40
N ILE A 58 -5.32 6.61 -4.67
CA ILE A 58 -6.56 5.81 -4.72
C ILE A 58 -7.16 5.62 -3.33
N LEU A 59 -6.30 5.41 -2.33
CA LEU A 59 -6.69 5.18 -0.94
C LEU A 59 -6.90 6.48 -0.15
N ASP A 60 -6.67 7.64 -0.78
CA ASP A 60 -6.72 8.97 -0.14
C ASP A 60 -5.87 9.03 1.15
N VAL A 61 -4.64 8.51 1.06
CA VAL A 61 -3.69 8.46 2.18
C VAL A 61 -2.41 9.23 1.86
N SER A 62 -1.90 9.96 2.85
CA SER A 62 -0.64 10.70 2.71
C SER A 62 0.53 9.75 2.49
N PRO A 63 1.39 9.97 1.47
CA PRO A 63 2.66 9.25 1.35
C PRO A 63 3.55 9.42 2.57
N ALA A 64 3.46 10.57 3.27
CA ALA A 64 4.21 10.82 4.51
C ALA A 64 3.80 9.86 5.63
N TYR A 65 2.51 9.52 5.71
CA TYR A 65 2.05 8.46 6.60
C TYR A 65 2.63 7.11 6.19
N ILE A 66 2.50 6.68 4.92
CA ILE A 66 3.02 5.36 4.51
C ILE A 66 4.54 5.24 4.72
N LEU A 67 5.29 6.32 4.48
CA LEU A 67 6.75 6.39 4.62
C LEU A 67 7.24 6.69 6.06
N CYS A 68 6.34 6.65 7.05
CA CYS A 68 6.67 6.84 8.46
C CYS A 68 7.25 8.23 8.81
N PHE A 69 6.85 9.29 8.11
CA PHE A 69 7.23 10.68 8.42
C PHE A 69 6.31 11.32 9.48
N GLU A 70 5.12 10.77 9.66
CA GLU A 70 4.07 11.29 10.55
C GLU A 70 3.58 10.17 11.48
N ASN A 71 3.00 10.49 12.65
CA ASN A 71 2.46 9.47 13.56
C ASN A 71 1.09 8.98 13.10
#